data_AF-A0A3A6DQL0-F1
#
_entry.id   AF-A0A3A6DQL0-F1
#
_cell.length_a   1.000
_cell.length_b   1.000
_cell.length_c   1.000
_cell.angle_alpha   90.00
_cell.angle_beta   90.00
_cell.angle_gamma   90.00
#
_symmetry.space_group_name_H-M   'P 1'
#
loop_
_entity.id
_entity.type
_entity.pdbx_description
1 polymer ?
#
loop_
_entity_poly.entity_id
_entity_poly.type
_entity_poly.pdbx_seq_one_letter_code
_entity_poly.pdbx_strand_id
1 'polypeptide(L)'
;MPKCYSPQERDYIRKRLKEEAASCLMQYGVRKTTVDELVQRVNIPKGTFYLFYKTKELLLFEVILEQHDQMEKTMMQEISRLDPKHMDCEALTTMLFQFYKMAEKLPILLNPREVELLARKLPPEILAQHMGHDTDMIEQLLKRFPLKNHNPQTLSTAFRAIYMATLHEKEIGSEHYDEALKLLIRGLVLQILP
;
A
#
# COMPACT_ATOMS: atom_id res chain seq x y z
N MET A 1 -1.12 24.10 33.07
CA MET A 1 -1.16 24.64 31.68
C MET A 1 -0.90 23.49 30.71
N PRO A 2 -1.64 23.37 29.59
CA PRO A 2 -1.30 22.38 28.56
C PRO A 2 0.11 22.68 28.06
N LYS A 3 0.94 21.63 27.93
CA LYS A 3 2.32 21.75 27.44
C LYS A 3 2.26 22.32 26.02
N CYS A 4 2.83 23.50 25.81
CA CYS A 4 2.87 24.13 24.51
C CYS A 4 4.09 23.59 23.76
N TYR A 5 3.86 22.83 22.69
CA TYR A 5 4.94 22.28 21.86
C TYR A 5 5.31 23.29 20.78
N SER A 6 6.61 23.53 20.61
CA SER A 6 7.14 24.29 19.46
C SER A 6 6.83 23.59 18.14
N PRO A 7 6.86 24.30 16.99
CA PRO A 7 6.65 23.68 15.68
C PRO A 7 7.57 22.46 15.43
N GLN A 8 8.85 22.57 15.81
CA GLN A 8 9.84 21.51 15.66
C GLN A 8 9.49 20.27 16.51
N GLU A 9 9.08 20.47 17.76
CA GLU A 9 8.62 19.36 18.62
C GLU A 9 7.35 18.72 18.07
N ARG A 10 6.42 19.51 17.53
CA ARG A 10 5.21 18.98 16.91
C ARG A 10 5.53 18.10 15.70
N ASP A 11 6.43 18.53 14.84
CA ASP A 11 6.84 17.74 13.68
C ASP A 11 7.56 16.46 14.09
N TYR A 12 8.44 16.54 15.09
CA TYR A 12 9.10 15.37 15.67
C TYR A 12 8.10 14.36 16.23
N ILE A 13 7.14 14.81 17.05
CA ILE A 13 6.11 13.94 17.65
C ILE A 13 5.24 13.32 16.57
N ARG A 14 4.80 14.09 15.57
CA ARG A 14 4.01 13.56 14.46
C ARG A 14 4.77 12.47 13.71
N LYS A 15 6.05 12.71 13.39
CA LYS A 15 6.91 11.72 12.74
C LYS A 15 7.03 10.45 13.56
N ARG A 16 7.34 10.56 14.86
CA ARG A 16 7.43 9.40 15.77
C ARG A 16 6.11 8.64 15.88
N LEU A 17 4.97 9.34 15.96
CA LEU A 17 3.65 8.70 15.97
C LEU A 17 3.41 7.86 14.71
N LYS A 18 3.78 8.37 13.53
CA LYS A 18 3.68 7.63 12.27
C LYS A 18 4.59 6.42 12.21
N GLU A 19 5.85 6.57 12.62
CA GLU A 19 6.82 5.46 12.69
C GLU A 19 6.34 4.33 13.61
N GLU A 20 5.89 4.67 14.81
CA GLU A 20 5.41 3.66 15.78
C GLU A 20 4.06 3.07 15.35
N ALA A 21 3.20 3.84 14.70
CA ALA A 21 1.97 3.32 14.10
C ALA A 21 2.25 2.34 12.97
N ALA A 22 3.22 2.61 12.09
CA ALA A 22 3.66 1.66 11.06
C ALA A 22 4.16 0.35 11.68
N SER A 23 5.00 0.43 12.72
CA SER A 23 5.48 -0.74 13.45
C SER A 23 4.34 -1.55 14.07
N CYS A 24 3.42 -0.88 14.78
CA CYS A 24 2.27 -1.53 15.40
C CYS A 24 1.32 -2.16 14.36
N LEU A 25 1.11 -1.50 13.22
CA LEU A 25 0.30 -2.03 12.13
C LEU A 25 0.88 -3.34 11.59
N MET A 26 2.18 -3.37 11.28
CA MET A 26 2.85 -4.57 10.79
C MET A 26 2.83 -5.71 11.81
N GLN A 27 3.00 -5.40 13.09
CA GLN A 27 3.12 -6.41 14.14
C GLN A 27 1.76 -6.93 14.64
N TYR A 28 0.77 -6.05 14.72
CA TYR A 28 -0.47 -6.31 15.47
C TYR A 28 -1.76 -6.09 14.65
N GLY A 29 -1.70 -5.37 13.53
CA GLY A 29 -2.88 -4.99 12.74
C GLY A 29 -3.69 -3.83 13.35
N VAL A 30 -4.75 -3.39 12.67
CA VAL A 30 -5.55 -2.21 13.06
C VAL A 30 -6.25 -2.43 14.40
N ARG A 31 -6.75 -3.64 14.64
CA ARG A 31 -7.57 -3.96 15.82
C ARG A 31 -6.78 -3.92 17.12
N LYS A 32 -5.57 -4.46 17.12
CA LYS A 32 -4.73 -4.59 18.33
C LYS A 32 -3.83 -3.39 18.58
N THR A 33 -3.66 -2.51 17.60
CA THR A 33 -2.98 -1.22 17.81
C THR A 33 -3.84 -0.31 18.68
N THR A 34 -3.32 0.17 19.81
CA THR A 34 -4.04 1.04 20.76
C THR A 34 -3.35 2.39 20.92
N VAL A 35 -4.11 3.42 21.33
CA VAL A 35 -3.52 4.73 21.63
C VAL A 35 -2.51 4.63 22.77
N ASP A 36 -2.79 3.80 23.78
CA ASP A 36 -1.90 3.63 24.94
C ASP A 36 -0.53 3.06 24.56
N GLU A 37 -0.51 2.05 23.69
CA GLU A 37 0.74 1.49 23.15
C GLU A 37 1.53 2.54 22.34
N LEU A 38 0.85 3.30 21.47
CA LEU A 38 1.48 4.32 20.62
C LEU A 38 2.12 5.43 21.46
N VAL A 39 1.39 5.95 22.45
CA VAL A 39 1.90 7.06 23.27
C VAL A 39 3.01 6.61 24.22
N GLN A 40 2.98 5.35 24.67
CA GLN A 40 4.07 4.74 25.42
C GLN A 40 5.35 4.64 24.58
N ARG A 41 5.26 4.15 23.33
CA ARG A 41 6.40 4.03 22.41
C ARG A 41 7.00 5.37 22.00
N VAL A 42 6.16 6.39 21.85
CA VAL A 42 6.60 7.76 21.53
C VAL A 42 7.02 8.55 22.78
N ASN A 43 6.76 8.01 23.98
CA ASN A 43 7.01 8.64 25.27
C ASN A 43 6.31 10.02 25.42
N ILE A 44 5.00 10.05 25.16
CA ILE A 44 4.16 11.24 25.33
C ILE A 44 2.92 10.94 26.19
N PRO A 45 2.33 11.94 26.87
CA PRO A 45 1.05 11.75 27.56
C PRO A 45 -0.08 11.45 26.57
N LYS A 46 -1.03 10.60 26.97
CA LYS A 46 -2.19 10.24 26.13
C LYS A 46 -2.96 11.45 25.59
N GLY A 47 -3.15 12.49 26.40
CA GLY A 47 -3.79 13.74 25.96
C GLY A 47 -3.05 14.45 24.81
N THR A 48 -1.73 14.27 24.70
CA THR A 48 -0.92 14.84 23.61
C THR A 48 -1.26 14.20 22.27
N PHE A 49 -1.56 12.90 22.23
CA PHE A 49 -1.98 12.21 20.99
C PHE A 49 -3.13 12.94 20.30
N TYR A 50 -4.14 13.33 21.09
CA TYR A 50 -5.34 13.99 20.60
C TYR A 50 -5.11 15.42 20.10
N LEU A 51 -3.93 16.00 20.31
CA LEU A 51 -3.51 17.26 19.69
C LEU A 51 -3.05 17.09 18.24
N PHE A 52 -2.80 15.85 17.81
CA PHE A 52 -2.37 15.49 16.45
C PHE A 52 -3.45 14.71 15.70
N TYR A 53 -4.11 13.77 16.37
CA TYR A 53 -5.06 12.85 15.75
C TYR A 53 -6.32 12.69 16.60
N LYS A 54 -7.50 12.86 15.99
CA LYS A 54 -8.78 12.67 16.71
C LYS A 54 -8.99 11.21 17.13
N THR A 55 -8.53 10.27 16.31
CA THR A 55 -8.65 8.83 16.53
C THR A 55 -7.36 8.13 16.08
N LYS A 56 -7.10 6.93 16.60
CA LYS A 56 -6.00 6.10 16.09
C LYS A 56 -6.23 5.71 14.64
N GLU A 57 -7.47 5.48 14.23
CA GLU A 57 -7.81 5.08 12.86
C GLU A 57 -7.37 6.12 11.84
N LEU A 58 -7.45 7.42 12.15
CA LEU A 58 -6.93 8.47 11.27
C LEU A 58 -5.40 8.39 11.11
N LEU A 59 -4.66 8.19 12.21
CA LEU A 59 -3.21 8.01 12.15
C LEU A 59 -2.84 6.74 11.36
N LEU A 60 -3.50 5.62 11.65
CA LEU A 60 -3.23 4.35 10.97
C LEU A 60 -3.54 4.44 9.47
N PHE A 61 -4.63 5.12 9.10
CA PHE A 61 -4.96 5.35 7.71
C PHE A 61 -3.94 6.23 7.02
N GLU A 62 -3.53 7.36 7.62
CA GLU A 62 -2.49 8.23 7.04
C GLU A 62 -1.17 7.45 6.81
N VAL A 63 -0.78 6.58 7.75
CA VAL A 63 0.41 5.72 7.59
C VAL A 63 0.24 4.73 6.44
N ILE A 64 -0.93 4.11 6.28
CA ILE A 64 -1.23 3.20 5.17
C ILE A 64 -1.10 3.94 3.83
N LEU A 65 -1.63 5.16 3.74
CA LEU A 65 -1.54 5.98 2.53
C LEU A 65 -0.10 6.33 2.17
N GLU A 66 0.69 6.80 3.14
CA GLU A 66 2.09 7.12 2.90
C GLU A 66 2.90 5.92 2.44
N GLN A 67 2.59 4.73 2.96
CA GLN A 67 3.21 3.48 2.53
C GLN A 67 2.77 3.07 1.12
N HIS A 68 1.50 3.23 0.77
CA HIS A 68 0.98 2.99 -0.59
C HIS A 68 1.63 3.95 -1.60
N ASP A 69 1.67 5.25 -1.30
CA ASP A 69 2.35 6.27 -2.12
C ASP A 69 3.84 5.94 -2.32
N GLN A 70 4.52 5.47 -1.27
CA GLN A 70 5.93 5.10 -1.36
C GLN A 70 6.14 3.86 -2.25
N MET A 71 5.25 2.87 -2.17
CA MET A 71 5.27 1.70 -3.05
C MET A 71 5.02 2.08 -4.50
N GLU A 72 4.02 2.93 -4.76
CA GLU A 72 3.73 3.43 -6.12
C GLU A 72 4.94 4.16 -6.70
N LYS A 73 5.56 5.06 -5.92
CA LYS A 73 6.78 5.77 -6.32
C LYS A 73 7.93 4.81 -6.65
N THR A 74 8.17 3.80 -5.80
CA THR A 74 9.21 2.80 -6.05
C THR A 74 8.92 2.02 -7.33
N MET A 75 7.68 1.59 -7.55
CA MET A 75 7.29 0.87 -8.76
C MET A 75 7.44 1.74 -10.01
N MET A 76 7.00 2.99 -9.97
CA MET A 76 7.16 3.94 -11.07
C MET A 76 8.62 4.24 -11.38
N GLN A 77 9.49 4.30 -10.37
CA GLN A 77 10.94 4.43 -10.57
C GLN A 77 11.53 3.21 -11.29
N GLU A 78 11.18 1.99 -10.89
CA GLU A 78 11.68 0.78 -11.57
C GLU A 78 11.17 0.69 -13.01
N ILE A 79 9.89 1.00 -13.23
CA ILE A 79 9.30 1.08 -14.57
C ILE A 79 10.01 2.13 -15.43
N SER A 80 10.35 3.28 -14.87
CA SER A 80 11.01 4.36 -15.62
C SER A 80 12.39 3.98 -16.17
N ARG A 81 13.02 2.94 -15.61
CA ARG A 81 14.31 2.39 -16.06
C ARG A 81 14.17 1.42 -17.24
N LEU A 82 12.96 0.96 -17.54
CA LEU A 82 12.72 0.07 -18.68
C LEU A 82 12.80 0.85 -20.00
N ASP A 83 13.37 0.23 -21.03
CA ASP A 83 13.33 0.77 -22.39
C ASP A 83 11.90 0.63 -22.95
N PRO A 84 11.21 1.75 -23.25
CA PRO A 84 9.85 1.68 -23.77
C PRO A 84 9.73 0.98 -25.13
N LYS A 85 10.83 0.86 -25.88
CA LYS A 85 10.83 0.21 -27.20
C LYS A 85 11.12 -1.28 -27.16
N HIS A 86 11.73 -1.76 -26.08
CA HIS A 86 12.16 -3.15 -25.94
C HIS A 86 11.77 -3.66 -24.55
N MET A 87 10.48 -3.88 -24.34
CA MET A 87 9.99 -4.46 -23.10
C MET A 87 10.04 -5.98 -23.20
N ASP A 88 10.99 -6.58 -22.50
CA ASP A 88 11.07 -8.03 -22.36
C ASP A 88 9.98 -8.53 -21.40
N CYS A 89 9.23 -9.55 -21.86
CA CYS A 89 8.15 -10.16 -21.11
C CYS A 89 8.63 -10.79 -19.81
N GLU A 90 9.79 -11.46 -19.83
CA GLU A 90 10.33 -12.13 -18.65
C GLU A 90 10.87 -11.11 -17.64
N ALA A 91 11.56 -10.06 -18.10
CA ALA A 91 12.00 -8.96 -17.26
C ALA A 91 10.83 -8.24 -16.56
N LEU A 92 9.77 -7.89 -17.30
CA LEU A 92 8.58 -7.26 -16.73
C LEU A 92 7.88 -8.19 -15.74
N THR A 93 7.71 -9.47 -16.09
CA THR A 93 7.14 -10.48 -15.19
C THR A 93 7.93 -10.59 -13.89
N THR A 94 9.26 -10.63 -13.98
CA THR A 94 10.14 -10.74 -12.82
C THR A 94 10.06 -9.50 -11.94
N MET A 95 10.06 -8.30 -12.53
CA MET A 95 9.91 -7.05 -11.80
C MET A 95 8.57 -6.96 -11.06
N LEU A 96 7.47 -7.30 -11.74
CA LEU A 96 6.13 -7.33 -11.14
C LEU A 96 6.05 -8.39 -10.03
N PHE A 97 6.62 -9.59 -10.24
CA PHE A 97 6.68 -10.61 -9.21
C PHE A 97 7.42 -10.13 -7.96
N GLN A 98 8.59 -9.49 -8.12
CA GLN A 98 9.33 -8.90 -7.00
C GLN A 98 8.52 -7.83 -6.28
N PHE A 99 7.79 -6.99 -7.02
CA PHE A 99 6.88 -6.00 -6.45
C PHE A 99 5.79 -6.66 -5.59
N TYR A 100 5.13 -7.71 -6.10
CA TYR A 100 4.11 -8.45 -5.35
C TYR A 100 4.67 -9.13 -4.10
N LYS A 101 5.85 -9.76 -4.17
CA LYS A 101 6.52 -10.36 -3.00
C LYS A 101 6.95 -9.33 -1.97
N MET A 102 7.28 -8.10 -2.39
CA MET A 102 7.53 -6.99 -1.49
C MET A 102 6.22 -6.52 -0.82
N ALA A 103 5.17 -6.34 -1.61
CA ALA A 103 3.85 -5.90 -1.15
C ALA A 103 3.19 -6.91 -0.19
N GLU A 104 3.44 -8.21 -0.38
CA GLU A 104 3.01 -9.30 0.51
C GLU A 104 3.50 -9.12 1.96
N LYS A 105 4.68 -8.50 2.15
CA LYS A 105 5.23 -8.21 3.49
C LYS A 105 4.51 -7.05 4.19
N LEU A 106 3.64 -6.34 3.48
CA LEU A 106 2.85 -5.23 3.98
C LEU A 106 1.35 -5.49 3.74
N PRO A 107 0.79 -6.59 4.30
CA PRO A 107 -0.58 -7.03 3.96
C PRO A 107 -1.64 -6.00 4.38
N ILE A 108 -1.33 -5.10 5.32
CA ILE A 108 -2.26 -4.09 5.81
C ILE A 108 -2.61 -3.02 4.79
N LEU A 109 -1.78 -2.84 3.76
CA LEU A 109 -1.95 -1.78 2.76
C LEU A 109 -3.16 -2.00 1.86
N LEU A 110 -3.58 -3.25 1.71
CA LEU A 110 -4.61 -3.61 0.75
C LEU A 110 -5.43 -4.83 1.21
N ASN A 111 -5.34 -5.27 2.47
CA ASN A 111 -6.25 -6.27 3.01
C ASN A 111 -7.66 -5.65 3.13
N PRO A 112 -8.65 -6.12 2.34
CA PRO A 112 -9.98 -5.52 2.31
C PRO A 112 -10.65 -5.51 3.69
N ARG A 113 -10.36 -6.48 4.55
CA ARG A 113 -10.93 -6.56 5.90
C ARG A 113 -10.37 -5.48 6.82
N GLU A 114 -9.06 -5.23 6.77
CA GLU A 114 -8.43 -4.16 7.57
C GLU A 114 -8.85 -2.78 7.05
N VAL A 115 -8.90 -2.61 5.72
CA VAL A 115 -9.41 -1.40 5.08
C VAL A 115 -10.89 -1.17 5.40
N GLU A 116 -11.74 -2.20 5.36
CA GLU A 116 -13.16 -2.08 5.72
C GLU A 116 -13.35 -1.71 7.21
N LEU A 117 -12.53 -2.26 8.10
CA LEU A 117 -12.55 -1.91 9.53
C LEU A 117 -12.17 -0.45 9.77
N LEU A 118 -11.20 0.06 9.01
CA LEU A 118 -10.85 1.47 9.01
C LEU A 118 -11.97 2.31 8.38
N ALA A 119 -12.49 1.87 7.23
CA ALA A 119 -13.51 2.57 6.46
C ALA A 119 -14.77 2.85 7.27
N ARG A 120 -15.24 1.89 8.07
CA ARG A 120 -16.40 2.07 8.96
C ARG A 120 -16.19 3.14 10.04
N LYS A 121 -14.95 3.54 10.30
CA LYS A 121 -14.55 4.50 11.35
C LYS A 121 -13.97 5.80 10.77
N LEU A 122 -13.79 5.87 9.46
CA LEU A 122 -13.25 7.03 8.77
C LEU A 122 -14.38 7.85 8.11
N PRO A 123 -14.19 9.16 7.94
CA PRO A 123 -15.06 9.97 7.09
C PRO A 123 -15.15 9.39 5.66
N PRO A 124 -16.35 9.31 5.06
CA PRO A 124 -16.54 8.79 3.70
C PRO A 124 -15.68 9.49 2.64
N GLU A 125 -15.41 10.79 2.81
CA GLU A 125 -14.66 11.62 1.87
C GLU A 125 -13.19 11.18 1.79
N ILE A 126 -12.63 10.73 2.92
CA ILE A 126 -11.25 10.27 3.02
C ILE A 126 -11.07 8.93 2.28
N LEU A 127 -12.09 8.07 2.28
CA LEU A 127 -12.05 6.80 1.55
C LEU A 127 -12.20 7.00 0.04
N ALA A 128 -13.10 7.89 -0.37
CA ALA A 128 -13.37 8.15 -1.78
C ALA A 128 -12.16 8.73 -2.51
N GLN A 129 -11.34 9.55 -1.83
CA GLN A 129 -10.10 10.09 -2.40
C GLN A 129 -9.06 9.02 -2.74
N HIS A 130 -9.07 7.88 -2.04
CA HIS A 130 -8.02 6.87 -2.18
C HIS A 130 -8.40 5.63 -2.99
N MET A 131 -9.71 5.39 -3.23
CA MET A 131 -10.18 4.26 -4.05
C MET A 131 -9.93 4.41 -5.57
N GLY A 132 -9.07 5.33 -6.01
CA GLY A 132 -8.80 5.62 -7.43
C GLY A 132 -7.33 5.50 -7.90
N HIS A 133 -6.34 5.51 -6.99
CA HIS A 133 -4.92 5.67 -7.35
C HIS A 133 -4.36 4.57 -8.26
N ASP A 134 -4.79 3.31 -8.08
CA ASP A 134 -4.29 2.20 -8.90
C ASP A 134 -4.64 2.36 -10.40
N THR A 135 -5.70 3.10 -10.73
CA THR A 135 -6.10 3.32 -12.13
C THR A 135 -5.19 4.35 -12.78
N ASP A 136 -4.88 5.44 -12.05
CA ASP A 136 -4.02 6.51 -12.53
C ASP A 136 -2.62 6.00 -12.89
N MET A 137 -2.09 5.08 -12.08
CA MET A 137 -0.83 4.42 -12.37
C MET A 137 -0.88 3.66 -13.71
N ILE A 138 -1.89 2.81 -13.92
CA ILE A 138 -2.05 2.04 -15.16
C ILE A 138 -2.20 2.99 -16.36
N GLU A 139 -2.94 4.09 -16.22
CA GLU A 139 -3.06 5.08 -17.29
C GLU A 139 -1.72 5.71 -17.66
N GLN A 140 -0.87 6.01 -16.67
CA GLN A 140 0.47 6.52 -16.93
C GLN A 140 1.33 5.51 -17.68
N LEU A 141 1.21 4.21 -17.36
CA LEU A 141 1.92 3.13 -18.07
C LEU A 141 1.47 3.01 -19.52
N LEU A 142 0.16 2.97 -19.77
CA LEU A 142 -0.41 2.88 -21.12
C LEU A 142 -0.03 4.09 -21.98
N LYS A 143 0.16 5.27 -21.38
CA LYS A 143 0.65 6.48 -22.09
C LYS A 143 2.14 6.44 -22.40
N ARG A 144 2.93 5.77 -21.56
CA ARG A 144 4.41 5.78 -21.64
C ARG A 144 4.96 4.68 -22.53
N PHE A 145 4.27 3.54 -22.60
CA PHE A 145 4.74 2.33 -23.28
C PHE A 145 3.82 1.95 -24.44
N PRO A 146 4.34 1.34 -25.52
CA PRO A 146 3.56 0.88 -26.66
C PRO A 146 2.82 -0.42 -26.33
N LEU A 147 1.94 -0.37 -25.33
CA LEU A 147 1.15 -1.50 -24.85
C LEU A 147 -0.12 -1.66 -25.70
N LYS A 148 -0.66 -2.88 -25.74
CA LYS A 148 -1.97 -3.15 -26.31
C LYS A 148 -3.03 -2.31 -25.60
N ASN A 149 -3.96 -1.77 -26.38
CA ASN A 149 -5.02 -0.93 -25.84
C ASN A 149 -6.00 -1.77 -25.01
N HIS A 150 -5.96 -1.58 -23.70
CA HIS A 150 -6.89 -2.16 -22.74
C HIS A 150 -7.58 -1.04 -21.97
N ASN A 151 -8.79 -1.31 -21.48
CA ASN A 151 -9.43 -0.42 -20.53
C ASN A 151 -8.58 -0.36 -19.22
N PRO A 152 -8.13 0.83 -18.77
CA PRO A 152 -7.25 0.96 -17.60
C PRO A 152 -7.84 0.36 -16.32
N GLN A 153 -9.14 0.53 -16.10
CA GLN A 153 -9.85 0.00 -14.93
C GLN A 153 -9.87 -1.53 -14.93
N THR A 154 -9.98 -2.14 -16.12
CA THR A 154 -9.95 -3.60 -16.28
C THR A 154 -8.57 -4.15 -15.93
N LEU A 155 -7.50 -3.53 -16.44
CA LEU A 155 -6.13 -3.91 -16.09
C LEU A 155 -5.84 -3.71 -14.60
N SER A 156 -6.23 -2.57 -14.04
CA SER A 156 -6.10 -2.29 -12.60
C SER A 156 -6.82 -3.36 -11.76
N THR A 157 -8.02 -3.77 -12.18
CA THR A 157 -8.78 -4.83 -11.51
C THR A 157 -8.09 -6.19 -11.61
N ALA A 158 -7.50 -6.53 -12.76
CA ALA A 158 -6.75 -7.78 -12.94
C ALA A 158 -5.48 -7.82 -12.06
N PHE A 159 -4.69 -6.75 -12.04
CA PHE A 159 -3.53 -6.63 -11.16
C PHE A 159 -3.94 -6.66 -9.67
N ARG A 160 -5.08 -6.06 -9.31
CA ARG A 160 -5.63 -6.16 -7.95
C ARG A 160 -6.05 -7.58 -7.60
N ALA A 161 -6.60 -8.35 -8.53
CA ALA A 161 -6.93 -9.76 -8.30
C ALA A 161 -5.66 -10.59 -8.04
N ILE A 162 -4.57 -10.33 -8.78
CA ILE A 162 -3.27 -10.96 -8.52
C ILE A 162 -2.74 -10.56 -7.13
N TYR A 163 -2.86 -9.29 -6.74
CA TYR A 163 -2.52 -8.87 -5.38
C TYR A 163 -3.33 -9.64 -4.32
N MET A 164 -4.64 -9.78 -4.51
CA MET A 164 -5.49 -10.48 -3.53
C MET A 164 -5.08 -11.94 -3.38
N ALA A 165 -4.65 -12.59 -4.46
CA ALA A 165 -4.11 -13.95 -4.38
C ALA A 165 -2.88 -14.02 -3.44
N THR A 166 -2.09 -12.96 -3.32
CA THR A 166 -0.92 -12.98 -2.43
C THR A 166 -1.24 -12.98 -0.95
N LEU A 167 -2.47 -12.58 -0.60
CA LEU A 167 -2.96 -12.61 0.78
C LEU A 167 -3.44 -14.02 1.21
N HIS A 168 -3.48 -14.98 0.29
CA HIS A 168 -4.10 -16.29 0.45
C HIS A 168 -3.17 -17.46 0.09
N GLU A 169 -1.86 -17.31 0.30
CA GLU A 169 -0.86 -18.35 0.02
C GLU A 169 -1.24 -19.72 0.61
N LYS A 170 -1.66 -19.74 1.88
CA LYS A 170 -1.99 -20.98 2.60
C LYS A 170 -3.18 -21.70 1.99
N GLU A 171 -4.19 -20.94 1.54
CA GLU A 171 -5.38 -21.48 0.90
C GLU A 171 -5.12 -21.93 -0.54
N ILE A 172 -4.21 -21.27 -1.26
CA ILE A 172 -3.82 -21.63 -2.63
C ILE A 172 -2.88 -22.84 -2.65
N GLY A 173 -1.98 -22.95 -1.68
CA GLY A 173 -0.99 -24.02 -1.53
C GLY A 173 0.44 -23.51 -1.64
N SER A 174 1.18 -23.51 -0.52
CA SER A 174 2.53 -22.95 -0.43
C SER A 174 3.59 -23.62 -1.31
N GLU A 175 3.44 -24.90 -1.67
CA GLU A 175 4.47 -25.65 -2.40
C GLU A 175 4.76 -25.10 -3.82
N HIS A 176 3.74 -24.56 -4.49
CA HIS A 176 3.84 -24.06 -5.87
C HIS A 176 3.38 -22.61 -6.00
N TYR A 177 3.25 -21.89 -4.89
CA TYR A 177 2.63 -20.58 -4.85
C TYR A 177 3.41 -19.54 -5.67
N ASP A 178 4.73 -19.50 -5.53
CA ASP A 178 5.55 -18.51 -6.25
C ASP A 178 5.52 -18.75 -7.77
N GLU A 179 5.53 -20.01 -8.21
CA GLU A 179 5.38 -20.43 -9.59
C GLU A 179 4.00 -20.09 -10.14
N ALA A 180 2.94 -20.37 -9.38
CA ALA A 180 1.57 -20.00 -9.76
C ALA A 180 1.42 -18.49 -9.90
N LEU A 181 1.98 -17.71 -8.96
CA LEU A 181 1.95 -16.26 -9.00
C LEU A 181 2.69 -15.72 -10.23
N LYS A 182 3.88 -16.24 -10.54
CA LYS A 182 4.61 -15.88 -11.77
C LYS A 182 3.81 -16.20 -13.03
N LEU A 183 3.13 -17.35 -13.07
CA LEU A 183 2.28 -17.74 -14.21
C LEU A 183 1.12 -16.76 -14.41
N LEU A 184 0.44 -16.36 -13.33
CA LEU A 184 -0.65 -15.36 -13.38
C LEU A 184 -0.16 -14.01 -13.90
N ILE A 185 0.96 -13.52 -13.35
CA ILE A 185 1.57 -12.25 -13.75
C ILE A 185 1.97 -12.29 -15.22
N ARG A 186 2.69 -13.35 -15.63
CA ARG A 186 3.17 -13.53 -17.00
C ARG A 186 2.01 -13.58 -17.98
N GLY A 187 0.93 -14.30 -17.63
CA GLY A 187 -0.28 -14.40 -18.46
C GLY A 187 -0.95 -13.04 -18.68
N LEU A 188 -0.94 -12.15 -17.68
CA LEU A 188 -1.43 -10.79 -17.84
C LEU A 188 -0.45 -9.93 -18.66
N VAL A 189 0.86 -10.02 -18.41
CA VAL A 189 1.89 -9.29 -19.16
C VAL A 189 1.84 -9.60 -20.66
N LEU A 190 1.69 -10.88 -21.04
CA LEU A 190 1.57 -11.31 -22.44
C LEU A 190 0.37 -10.70 -23.17
N GLN A 191 -0.71 -10.39 -22.44
CA GLN A 191 -1.89 -9.75 -23.02
C GLN A 191 -1.70 -8.25 -23.23
N ILE A 192 -0.77 -7.63 -22.49
CA ILE A 192 -0.55 -6.17 -22.50
C ILE A 192 0.62 -5.80 -23.42
N LEU A 193 1.65 -6.63 -23.52
CA LEU A 193 2.76 -6.43 -24.45
C LEU A 193 2.30 -6.62 -25.92
N PRO A 194 2.89 -5.88 -26.88
CA PRO A 194 2.57 -6.02 -28.30
C PRO A 194 2.81 -7.45 -28.82
#